data_AF-A0A1V9XTG7-F1
#
_entry.id   AF-A0A1V9XTG7-F1
#
_cell.length_a   1.000
_cell.length_b   1.000
_cell.length_c   1.000
_cell.angle_alpha   90.00
_cell.angle_beta   90.00
_cell.angle_gamma   90.00
#
_symmetry.space_group_name_H-M   'P 1'
#
loop_
_entity.id
_entity.type
_entity.pdbx_description
1 polymer ?
#
loop_
_entity_poly.entity_id
_entity_poly.type
_entity_poly.pdbx_seq_one_letter_code
_entity_poly.pdbx_strand_id
1 'polypeptide(L)'
;MNILRKELSEPYMHAWIIRQYLGFLPVEESNRFYKEDIKNGQQGLSVAFDLAMHCGYGSDNPRVKGNVNTAGSGVDMFMAMNGAVPPVLTFFLIEKKEQGVKTGQLVGTIQKDIVKELMVRMYQDALKATEEAEPMDG
;
A
#
# COMPACT_ATOMS: atom_id res chain seq x y z
N MET A 1 1.84 -22.10 -27.42
CA MET A 1 1.21 -20.77 -27.36
C MET A 1 -0.25 -20.83 -26.84
N ASN A 2 -0.59 -21.73 -25.91
CA ASN A 2 -1.99 -21.93 -25.45
C ASN A 2 -2.15 -22.02 -23.91
N ILE A 3 -1.11 -21.76 -23.13
CA ILE A 3 -1.17 -21.81 -21.65
C ILE A 3 -1.69 -20.47 -21.07
N LEU A 4 -1.66 -19.37 -21.84
CA LEU A 4 -1.97 -18.02 -21.35
C LEU A 4 -3.45 -17.60 -21.44
N ARG A 5 -4.34 -18.39 -22.06
CA ARG A 5 -5.74 -17.97 -22.32
C ARG A 5 -6.78 -18.46 -21.29
N LYS A 6 -6.36 -19.18 -20.25
CA LYS A 6 -7.29 -20.06 -19.52
C LYS A 6 -8.18 -19.38 -18.46
N GLU A 7 -7.96 -18.11 -18.10
CA GLU A 7 -8.67 -17.49 -16.96
C GLU A 7 -9.39 -16.18 -17.24
N LEU A 8 -9.43 -15.72 -18.49
CA LEU A 8 -10.20 -14.53 -18.85
C LEU A 8 -11.50 -14.99 -19.50
N SER A 9 -12.62 -14.84 -18.78
CA SER A 9 -13.92 -14.66 -19.46
C SER A 9 -13.74 -13.55 -20.50
N GLU A 10 -14.33 -13.71 -21.70
CA GLU A 10 -14.03 -12.94 -22.92
C GLU A 10 -13.25 -11.62 -22.66
N PRO A 11 -11.96 -11.53 -23.04
CA PRO A 11 -10.99 -10.58 -22.45
C PRO A 11 -11.27 -9.06 -22.60
N TYR A 12 -12.46 -8.65 -22.99
CA TYR A 12 -12.79 -7.29 -23.41
C TYR A 12 -14.21 -6.84 -23.03
N MET A 13 -15.04 -7.69 -22.40
CA MET A 13 -16.45 -7.33 -22.14
C MET A 13 -16.65 -6.42 -20.93
N HIS A 14 -15.63 -6.26 -20.08
CA HIS A 14 -15.66 -5.35 -18.93
C HIS A 14 -14.45 -4.44 -18.96
N ALA A 15 -14.68 -3.13 -18.88
CA ALA A 15 -13.60 -2.15 -18.80
C ALA A 15 -12.77 -2.35 -17.53
N TRP A 16 -11.48 -2.03 -17.60
CA TRP A 16 -10.56 -2.07 -16.46
C TRP A 16 -11.02 -1.13 -15.34
N ILE A 17 -10.86 -1.54 -14.09
CA ILE A 17 -11.13 -0.68 -12.93
C ILE A 17 -9.98 0.32 -12.80
N ILE A 18 -10.28 1.60 -12.97
CA ILE A 18 -9.32 2.67 -12.70
C ILE A 18 -9.18 2.85 -11.18
N ARG A 19 -7.96 2.63 -10.67
CA ARG A 19 -7.60 2.84 -9.26
C ARG A 19 -6.33 3.67 -9.17
N GLN A 20 -6.46 4.93 -8.74
CA GLN A 20 -5.32 5.80 -8.55
C GLN A 20 -4.68 5.52 -7.19
N TYR A 21 -3.38 5.22 -7.19
CA TYR A 21 -2.56 5.12 -5.97
C TYR A 21 -2.23 6.53 -5.48
N LEU A 22 -2.75 6.87 -4.30
CA LEU A 22 -2.66 8.20 -3.74
C LEU A 22 -2.69 8.15 -2.21
N GLY A 23 -2.05 9.11 -1.58
CA GLY A 23 -2.11 9.33 -0.13
C GLY A 23 -1.12 10.42 0.22
N PHE A 24 -1.57 11.43 0.96
CA PHE A 24 -0.74 12.55 1.42
C PHE A 24 -1.38 13.26 2.60
N LEU A 25 -0.57 13.94 3.38
CA LEU A 25 -1.08 14.67 4.54
C LEU A 25 -1.45 16.10 4.19
N PRO A 26 -2.43 16.67 4.90
CA PRO A 26 -3.21 16.09 6.01
C PRO A 26 -4.26 15.06 5.57
N VAL A 27 -4.73 14.23 6.51
CA VAL A 27 -5.70 13.12 6.23
C VAL A 27 -7.00 13.64 5.64
N GLU A 28 -7.47 14.78 6.14
CA GLU A 28 -8.66 15.47 5.69
C GLU A 28 -8.52 15.87 4.22
N GLU A 29 -7.31 16.23 3.80
CA GLU A 29 -7.03 16.56 2.41
C GLU A 29 -7.05 15.31 1.54
N SER A 30 -6.40 14.22 1.93
CA SER A 30 -6.53 12.94 1.20
C SER A 30 -7.98 12.49 1.05
N ASN A 31 -8.78 12.58 2.12
CA ASN A 31 -10.21 12.26 2.05
C ASN A 31 -10.98 13.19 1.11
N ARG A 32 -10.65 14.48 1.07
CA ARG A 32 -11.24 15.43 0.12
C ARG A 32 -10.93 15.02 -1.32
N PHE A 33 -9.67 14.68 -1.61
CA PHE A 33 -9.25 14.23 -2.93
C PHE A 33 -9.91 12.92 -3.34
N TYR A 34 -10.00 11.92 -2.45
CA TYR A 34 -10.74 10.68 -2.74
C TYR A 34 -12.20 10.94 -3.12
N LYS A 35 -12.86 11.86 -2.42
CA LYS A 35 -14.25 12.24 -2.73
C LYS A 35 -14.36 12.95 -4.08
N GLU A 36 -13.37 13.74 -4.47
CA GLU A 36 -13.32 14.41 -5.76
C GLU A 36 -13.06 13.41 -6.90
N ASP A 37 -12.13 12.49 -6.72
CA ASP A 37 -11.81 11.43 -7.67
C ASP A 37 -13.02 10.52 -7.94
N ILE A 38 -13.76 10.14 -6.89
CA ILE A 38 -15.00 9.36 -7.03
C ILE A 38 -16.03 10.14 -7.87
N LYS A 39 -16.18 11.46 -7.66
CA LYS A 39 -17.07 12.30 -8.48
C LYS A 39 -16.62 12.38 -9.93
N ASN A 40 -15.31 12.32 -10.18
CA ASN A 40 -14.71 12.34 -11.51
C ASN A 40 -14.65 10.95 -12.19
N GLY A 41 -15.26 9.93 -11.59
CA GLY A 41 -15.43 8.61 -12.21
C GLY A 41 -14.41 7.55 -11.76
N GLN A 42 -13.61 7.81 -10.71
CA GLN A 42 -12.76 6.78 -10.12
C GLN A 42 -13.61 5.65 -9.52
N GLN A 43 -13.27 4.41 -9.89
CA GLN A 43 -14.07 3.23 -9.56
C GLN A 43 -13.54 2.48 -8.32
N GLY A 44 -12.31 2.75 -7.89
CA GLY A 44 -11.78 2.27 -6.63
C GLY A 44 -10.66 3.15 -6.10
N LEU A 45 -10.55 3.29 -4.78
CA LEU A 45 -9.44 4.03 -4.17
C LEU A 45 -8.27 3.07 -3.89
N SER A 46 -7.06 3.63 -3.93
CA SER A 46 -5.83 2.95 -3.59
C SER A 46 -5.00 3.86 -2.69
N VAL A 47 -4.83 3.49 -1.42
CA VAL A 47 -4.22 4.34 -0.39
C VAL A 47 -2.75 4.01 -0.20
N ALA A 48 -1.94 5.06 -0.22
CA ALA A 48 -0.53 5.06 0.10
C ALA A 48 -0.29 5.46 1.57
N PHE A 49 0.60 4.75 2.25
CA PHE A 49 1.00 5.04 3.63
C PHE A 49 2.45 5.47 3.69
N ASP A 50 2.78 6.28 4.69
CA ASP A 50 4.16 6.70 4.89
C ASP A 50 5.08 5.57 5.37
N LEU A 51 6.38 5.77 5.21
CA LEU A 51 7.39 4.77 5.54
C LEU A 51 7.37 4.38 7.02
N ALA A 52 7.00 5.31 7.92
CA ALA A 52 6.86 5.03 9.33
C ALA A 52 5.76 3.99 9.57
N MET A 53 4.60 4.19 8.95
CA MET A 53 3.45 3.30 9.03
C MET A 53 3.70 1.96 8.35
N HIS A 54 4.39 1.92 7.20
CA HIS A 54 4.84 0.67 6.57
C HIS A 54 5.68 -0.20 7.50
N CYS A 55 6.55 0.43 8.29
CA CYS A 55 7.43 -0.22 9.26
C CYS A 55 6.76 -0.49 10.62
N GLY A 56 5.51 -0.06 10.82
CA GLY A 56 4.79 -0.21 12.09
C GLY A 56 5.26 0.71 13.21
N TYR A 57 5.90 1.84 12.87
CA TYR A 57 6.29 2.84 13.85
C TYR A 57 5.17 3.87 14.09
N GLY A 58 5.00 4.28 15.34
CA GLY A 58 4.20 5.45 15.69
C GLY A 58 4.84 6.74 15.19
N SER A 59 4.04 7.78 14.96
CA SER A 59 4.49 9.08 14.45
C SER A 59 5.42 9.83 15.42
N ASP A 60 5.37 9.48 16.70
CA ASP A 60 6.21 10.01 17.78
C ASP A 60 7.54 9.27 17.94
N ASN A 61 7.76 8.19 17.17
CA ASN A 61 8.95 7.37 17.33
C ASN A 61 10.22 8.13 16.86
N PRO A 62 11.26 8.25 17.71
CA PRO A 62 12.47 8.99 17.39
C PRO A 62 13.20 8.52 16.12
N ARG A 63 13.05 7.25 15.74
CA ARG A 63 13.71 6.63 14.58
C ARG A 63 13.11 7.05 13.24
N VAL A 64 11.92 7.66 13.25
CA VAL A 64 11.16 7.99 12.04
C VAL A 64 10.80 9.46 11.94
N LYS A 65 11.38 10.33 12.78
CA LYS A 65 11.10 11.78 12.75
C LYS A 65 11.26 12.44 11.37
N GLY A 66 12.07 11.88 10.47
CA GLY A 66 12.22 12.33 9.08
C GLY A 66 11.46 11.49 8.03
N ASN A 67 10.81 10.41 8.44
CA ASN A 67 10.07 9.46 7.59
C ASN A 67 8.56 9.46 7.85
N VAL A 68 8.15 10.05 8.97
CA VAL A 68 6.77 10.43 9.27
C VAL A 68 6.40 11.53 8.30
N ASN A 69 5.28 11.37 7.61
CA ASN A 69 4.71 12.33 6.67
C ASN A 69 5.40 12.45 5.31
N THR A 70 6.41 11.63 4.99
CA THR A 70 7.09 11.70 3.69
C THR A 70 6.43 10.89 2.57
N ALA A 71 5.47 10.01 2.89
CA ALA A 71 4.86 9.13 1.88
C ALA A 71 3.41 8.68 2.15
N GLY A 72 2.52 9.49 2.73
CA GLY A 72 1.07 9.23 2.62
C GLY A 72 0.23 9.33 3.88
N SER A 73 -1.09 9.32 3.68
CA SER A 73 -2.13 9.72 4.64
C SER A 73 -2.54 8.62 5.63
N GLY A 74 -2.92 9.03 6.85
CA GLY A 74 -3.75 8.25 7.76
C GLY A 74 -5.09 7.80 7.13
N VAL A 75 -5.59 6.66 7.60
CA VAL A 75 -6.30 5.62 6.83
C VAL A 75 -7.80 5.86 6.60
N ASP A 76 -8.24 5.69 5.33
CA ASP A 76 -9.45 4.92 4.95
C ASP A 76 -9.33 4.46 3.44
N MET A 77 -9.41 3.14 3.15
CA MET A 77 -9.30 2.40 1.84
C MET A 77 -7.92 1.76 1.45
N PHE A 78 -7.90 0.91 0.40
CA PHE A 78 -6.90 -0.11 -0.02
C PHE A 78 -5.45 0.15 0.41
N MET A 79 -4.82 -0.87 0.99
CA MET A 79 -3.55 -0.72 1.70
C MET A 79 -2.41 -1.41 0.97
N ALA A 80 -1.48 -0.63 0.42
CA ALA A 80 -0.16 -1.14 0.08
C ALA A 80 0.68 -1.12 1.35
N MET A 81 0.69 -2.20 2.13
CA MET A 81 1.53 -2.37 3.32
C MET A 81 1.98 -3.83 3.39
N ASN A 82 3.17 -4.12 3.91
CA ASN A 82 3.61 -5.52 4.09
C ASN A 82 3.96 -5.83 5.56
N GLY A 83 4.65 -4.93 6.26
CA GLY A 83 5.04 -5.11 7.67
C GLY A 83 3.89 -4.93 8.67
N ALA A 84 3.14 -3.84 8.57
CA ALA A 84 2.06 -3.49 9.51
C ALA A 84 0.64 -3.79 8.97
N VAL A 85 0.49 -4.81 8.13
CA VAL A 85 -0.82 -5.23 7.60
C VAL A 85 -1.86 -5.53 8.68
N PRO A 86 -1.56 -6.31 9.75
CA PRO A 86 -2.55 -6.67 10.75
C PRO A 86 -3.21 -5.49 11.49
N PRO A 87 -2.46 -4.51 12.07
CA PRO A 87 -3.09 -3.39 12.77
C PRO A 87 -3.90 -2.51 11.83
N VAL A 88 -3.40 -2.23 10.63
CA VAL A 88 -4.08 -1.31 9.72
C VAL A 88 -5.37 -1.92 9.16
N LEU A 89 -5.35 -3.20 8.78
CA LEU A 89 -6.58 -3.92 8.42
C LEU A 89 -7.58 -3.95 9.59
N THR A 90 -7.10 -4.10 10.82
CA THR A 90 -7.95 -4.11 12.03
C THR A 90 -8.65 -2.77 12.22
N PHE A 91 -7.92 -1.65 12.15
CA PHE A 91 -8.51 -0.32 12.26
C PHE A 91 -9.56 -0.07 11.16
N PHE A 92 -9.27 -0.47 9.93
CA PHE A 92 -10.22 -0.36 8.83
C PHE A 92 -11.51 -1.16 9.08
N LEU A 93 -11.40 -2.41 9.53
CA LEU A 93 -12.58 -3.23 9.82
C LEU A 93 -13.40 -2.67 10.99
N ILE A 94 -12.75 -2.11 12.01
CA ILE A 94 -13.43 -1.46 13.14
C ILE A 94 -14.21 -0.24 12.63
N GLU A 95 -13.56 0.66 11.90
CA GLU A 95 -14.21 1.85 11.33
C GLU A 95 -15.42 1.48 10.47
N LYS A 96 -15.29 0.49 9.58
CA LYS A 96 -16.41 0.04 8.75
C LYS A 96 -17.53 -0.60 9.55
N LYS A 97 -17.22 -1.31 10.63
CA LYS A 97 -18.21 -1.84 11.55
C LYS A 97 -18.95 -0.71 12.29
N GLU A 98 -18.26 0.34 12.71
CA GLU A 98 -18.86 1.53 13.33
C GLU A 98 -19.76 2.30 12.36
N GLN A 99 -19.40 2.34 11.08
CA GLN A 99 -20.24 2.84 9.97
C GLN A 99 -21.41 1.90 9.62
N GLY A 100 -21.58 0.76 10.32
CA GLY A 100 -22.65 -0.21 10.10
C GLY A 100 -22.47 -1.12 8.86
N VAL A 101 -21.29 -1.10 8.24
CA VAL A 101 -20.98 -1.95 7.08
C VAL A 101 -20.67 -3.37 7.54
N LYS A 102 -21.35 -4.35 6.94
CA LYS A 102 -21.10 -5.77 7.21
C LYS A 102 -19.82 -6.21 6.49
N THR A 103 -19.03 -7.07 7.11
CA THR A 103 -17.76 -7.56 6.54
C THR A 103 -17.92 -8.16 5.13
N GLY A 104 -19.04 -8.85 4.86
CA GLY A 104 -19.33 -9.42 3.53
C GLY A 104 -19.60 -8.40 2.42
N GLN A 105 -19.74 -7.12 2.74
CA GLN A 105 -19.90 -6.02 1.77
C GLN A 105 -18.56 -5.39 1.39
N LEU A 106 -17.48 -5.73 2.08
CA LEU A 106 -16.16 -5.16 1.83
C LEU A 106 -15.50 -5.87 0.65
N VAL A 107 -15.31 -5.12 -0.43
CA VAL A 107 -14.56 -5.57 -1.60
C VAL A 107 -13.30 -4.75 -1.69
N GLY A 108 -12.15 -5.41 -1.70
CA GLY A 108 -10.87 -4.76 -1.73
C GLY A 108 -9.74 -5.76 -1.79
N THR A 109 -8.54 -5.23 -1.88
CA THR A 109 -7.30 -5.99 -1.82
C THR A 109 -6.39 -5.34 -0.78
N ILE A 110 -5.50 -6.13 -0.21
CA ILE A 110 -4.46 -5.65 0.69
C ILE A 110 -3.17 -6.32 0.26
N GLN A 111 -2.11 -5.53 0.12
CA GLN A 111 -0.81 -6.13 -0.14
C GLN A 111 -0.39 -6.90 1.13
N LYS A 112 0.17 -8.10 0.96
CA LYS A 112 0.74 -8.90 2.05
C LYS A 112 1.84 -9.82 1.48
N ASP A 113 2.66 -9.25 0.61
CA ASP A 113 3.76 -9.97 -0.02
C ASP A 113 5.06 -9.62 0.70
N ILE A 114 5.28 -10.29 1.82
CA ILE A 114 6.51 -10.12 2.61
C ILE A 114 7.73 -10.69 1.91
N VAL A 115 7.56 -11.69 1.04
CA VAL A 115 8.68 -12.34 0.32
C VAL A 115 9.27 -11.36 -0.68
N LYS A 116 8.44 -10.64 -1.44
CA LYS A 116 8.87 -9.56 -2.33
C LYS A 116 9.68 -8.49 -1.59
N GLU A 117 9.32 -8.16 -0.35
CA GLU A 117 10.06 -7.18 0.45
C GLU A 117 11.41 -7.71 0.89
N LEU A 118 11.46 -8.93 1.43
CA LEU A 118 12.68 -9.57 1.87
C LEU A 118 13.67 -9.75 0.71
N MET A 119 13.19 -10.20 -0.44
CA MET A 119 14.03 -10.41 -1.63
C MET A 119 14.69 -9.11 -2.10
N VAL A 120 13.92 -8.02 -2.21
CA VAL A 120 14.49 -6.74 -2.64
C VAL A 120 15.43 -6.18 -1.57
N ARG A 121 15.10 -6.33 -0.28
CA ARG A 121 15.97 -5.86 0.80
C ARG A 121 17.31 -6.60 0.82
N MET A 122 17.28 -7.93 0.74
CA MET A 122 18.49 -8.75 0.66
C MET A 122 19.35 -8.40 -0.55
N TYR A 123 18.73 -8.12 -1.70
CA TYR A 123 19.44 -7.67 -2.89
C TYR A 123 20.13 -6.31 -2.69
N GLN A 124 19.44 -5.34 -2.10
CA GLN A 124 20.01 -4.02 -1.81
C GLN A 124 21.16 -4.09 -0.79
N ASP A 125 21.00 -4.91 0.26
CA ASP A 125 22.04 -5.13 1.25
C ASP A 125 23.27 -5.83 0.62
N ALA A 126 23.05 -6.76 -0.31
CA ALA A 126 24.13 -7.39 -1.08
C ALA A 126 24.87 -6.41 -1.99
N LEU A 127 24.16 -5.51 -2.67
CA LEU A 127 24.79 -4.48 -3.51
C LEU A 127 25.68 -3.53 -2.68
N LYS A 128 25.20 -3.05 -1.54
CA LYS A 128 25.99 -2.18 -0.65
C LYS A 128 27.24 -2.88 -0.14
N ALA A 129 27.11 -4.15 0.26
CA ALA A 129 28.25 -4.95 0.70
C ALA A 129 29.31 -5.11 -0.41
N THR A 130 28.90 -5.15 -1.69
CA THR A 130 29.85 -5.17 -2.82
C THR A 130 30.46 -3.82 -3.15
N GLU A 131 29.77 -2.71 -2.87
CA GLU A 131 30.30 -1.35 -3.06
C GLU A 131 31.28 -0.95 -1.95
N GLU A 132 31.05 -1.44 -0.72
CA GLU A 132 31.90 -1.18 0.46
C GLU A 132 33.09 -2.14 0.58
N ALA A 133 33.15 -3.18 -0.25
CA ALA A 133 34.29 -4.09 -0.29
C ALA A 133 35.51 -3.37 -0.89
N GLU A 134 36.50 -3.04 -0.06
CA GLU A 134 37.78 -2.54 -0.57
C GLU A 134 38.40 -3.53 -1.56
N PRO A 135 39.00 -3.07 -2.67
CA PRO A 135 39.67 -3.96 -3.60
C PRO A 135 40.76 -4.71 -2.85
N MET A 136 40.69 -6.05 -2.85
CA MET A 136 41.75 -6.87 -2.29
C MET A 136 43.04 -6.57 -3.05
N ASP A 137 43.99 -5.94 -2.35
CA ASP A 137 45.33 -5.63 -2.84
C ASP A 137 45.98 -6.96 -3.28
N GLY A 138 46.43 -6.99 -4.54
CA GLY A 138 46.96 -8.17 -5.22
C GLY A 138 48.48 -8.15 -5.31
#